data_AF-A0A832ZI41-F1
#
_entry.id   AF-A0A832ZI41-F1
#
_cell.length_a   1.000
_cell.length_b   1.000
_cell.length_c   1.000
_cell.angle_alpha   90.00
_cell.angle_beta   90.00
_cell.angle_gamma   90.00
#
_symmetry.space_group_name_H-M   'P 1'
#
loop_
_entity.id
_entity.type
_entity.pdbx_description
1 polymer ?
#
loop_
_entity_poly.entity_id
_entity_poly.type
_entity_poly.pdbx_seq_one_letter_code
_entity_poly.pdbx_strand_id
1 'polypeptide(L)'
;MMYARRLLPYLVEVIVAGKDNGDFGIYTLDPAGSIIEEKRFIATGSGMMFALGVLEAEYNENLSLEEAKDLARKAIYTAIQRDMASGDGIEIVSITDKGIDRELIKISNSESKTS
;
A
#
# COMPACT_ATOMS: atom_id res chain seq x y z
N MET A 1 0.97 13.42 -17.78
CA MET A 1 0.87 14.31 -16.60
C MET A 1 2.23 14.49 -15.91
N MET A 2 2.95 13.44 -15.49
CA MET A 2 4.25 13.57 -14.80
C MET A 2 5.39 14.06 -15.71
N TYR A 3 5.57 13.48 -16.89
CA TYR A 3 6.60 13.89 -17.87
C TYR A 3 6.53 15.37 -18.26
N ALA A 4 5.33 15.95 -18.28
CA ALA A 4 5.10 17.35 -18.66
C ALA A 4 5.74 18.36 -17.69
N ARG A 5 6.18 17.93 -16.50
CA ARG A 5 6.88 18.75 -15.50
C ARG A 5 8.29 18.23 -15.16
N ARG A 6 9.01 17.63 -16.12
CA ARG A 6 10.37 17.10 -15.89
C ARG A 6 11.36 18.10 -15.27
N LEU A 7 11.17 19.41 -15.48
CA LEU A 7 12.02 20.47 -14.92
C LEU A 7 11.65 20.88 -13.48
N LEU A 8 10.45 20.54 -13.02
CA LEU A 8 9.92 20.79 -11.67
C LEU A 8 8.98 19.62 -11.26
N PRO A 9 9.54 18.43 -10.95
CA PRO A 9 8.75 17.24 -10.70
C PRO A 9 7.87 17.39 -9.43
N TYR A 10 6.72 16.73 -9.42
CA TYR A 10 5.95 16.58 -8.19
C TYR A 10 6.68 15.61 -7.27
N LEU A 11 6.85 15.98 -5.99
CA LEU A 11 7.41 15.11 -4.96
C LEU A 11 6.33 14.17 -4.43
N VAL A 12 5.80 13.34 -5.32
CA VAL A 12 4.79 12.32 -5.00
C VAL A 12 5.23 10.99 -5.60
N GLU A 13 4.98 9.93 -4.86
CA GLU A 13 5.12 8.56 -5.35
C GLU A 13 3.71 8.03 -5.59
N VAL A 14 3.44 7.56 -6.81
CA VAL A 14 2.10 7.16 -7.24
C VAL A 14 2.09 5.66 -7.46
N ILE A 15 1.20 4.99 -6.74
CA ILE A 15 0.86 3.58 -6.95
C ILE A 15 -0.48 3.53 -7.68
N VAL A 16 -0.56 2.72 -8.72
CA VAL A 16 -1.77 2.40 -9.46
C VAL A 16 -2.03 0.90 -9.31
N ALA A 17 -3.18 0.53 -8.78
CA ALA A 17 -3.62 -0.87 -8.71
C ALA A 17 -4.95 -1.02 -9.46
N GLY A 18 -5.10 -2.10 -10.21
CA GLY A 18 -6.32 -2.31 -10.98
C GLY A 18 -6.32 -3.64 -11.73
N LYS A 19 -7.40 -3.85 -12.45
CA LYS A 19 -7.55 -4.96 -13.38
C LYS A 19 -7.45 -4.41 -14.81
N ASP A 20 -6.49 -4.91 -15.59
CA ASP A 20 -6.37 -4.60 -17.01
C ASP A 20 -6.34 -5.88 -17.84
N ASN A 21 -7.08 -5.91 -18.94
CA ASN A 21 -7.17 -7.04 -19.89
C ASN A 21 -7.45 -8.43 -19.29
N GLY A 22 -7.98 -8.51 -18.07
CA GLY A 22 -8.25 -9.79 -17.39
C GLY A 22 -7.35 -10.06 -16.20
N ASP A 23 -6.22 -9.37 -16.09
CA ASP A 23 -5.19 -9.58 -15.07
C ASP A 23 -5.17 -8.43 -14.05
N PHE A 24 -4.87 -8.76 -12.80
CA PHE A 24 -4.66 -7.76 -11.75
C PHE A 24 -3.19 -7.35 -11.73
N GLY A 25 -2.95 -6.04 -11.68
CA GLY A 25 -1.59 -5.49 -11.70
C GLY A 25 -1.45 -4.31 -10.74
N ILE A 26 -0.22 -4.14 -10.26
CA ILE A 26 0.21 -2.99 -9.49
C ILE A 26 1.33 -2.31 -10.27
N TYR A 27 1.25 -0.99 -10.41
CA TYR A 27 2.18 -0.19 -11.17
C TYR A 27 2.65 1.02 -10.37
N THR A 28 3.93 1.33 -10.47
CA THR A 28 4.51 2.56 -9.95
C THR A 28 4.87 3.50 -11.08
N LEU A 29 4.78 4.80 -10.80
CA LEU A 29 5.21 5.86 -11.71
C LEU A 29 6.47 6.50 -11.15
N ASP A 30 7.55 6.46 -11.93
CA ASP A 30 8.76 7.22 -11.58
C ASP A 30 8.55 8.74 -11.84
N PRO A 31 9.37 9.62 -11.25
CA PRO A 31 9.29 11.06 -11.48
C PRO A 31 9.51 11.48 -12.95
N ALA A 32 10.13 10.62 -13.77
CA ALA A 32 10.28 10.84 -15.21
C ALA A 32 9.01 10.45 -16.01
N GLY A 33 8.04 9.78 -15.38
CA GLY A 33 6.80 9.31 -15.96
C GLY A 33 6.87 7.90 -16.57
N SER A 34 7.93 7.13 -16.30
CA SER A 34 7.99 5.72 -16.66
C SER A 34 7.04 4.90 -15.78
N ILE A 35 6.42 3.88 -16.38
CA ILE A 35 5.57 2.92 -15.67
C ILE A 35 6.41 1.68 -15.37
N ILE A 36 6.43 1.27 -14.10
CA ILE A 36 7.09 0.05 -13.65
C ILE A 36 6.00 -0.87 -13.10
N GLU A 37 5.99 -2.13 -13.55
CA GLU A 37 5.07 -3.15 -13.05
C GLU A 37 5.67 -3.85 -11.82
N GLU A 38 4.91 -3.86 -10.74
CA GLU A 38 5.26 -4.50 -9.47
C GLU A 38 4.61 -5.88 -9.38
N LYS A 39 5.43 -6.93 -9.25
CA LYS A 39 4.96 -8.31 -9.35
C LYS A 39 4.35 -8.90 -8.06
N ARG A 40 4.66 -8.32 -6.90
CA ARG A 40 4.32 -8.90 -5.59
C ARG A 40 3.59 -7.91 -4.70
N PHE A 41 4.26 -6.82 -4.36
CA PHE A 41 3.77 -5.77 -3.49
C PHE A 41 4.67 -4.54 -3.63
N ILE A 42 4.15 -3.40 -3.17
CA ILE A 42 4.87 -2.13 -3.09
C ILE A 42 4.37 -1.37 -1.86
N ALA A 43 5.24 -0.61 -1.22
CA ALA A 43 4.88 0.33 -0.16
C ALA A 43 5.62 1.64 -0.36
N THR A 44 4.92 2.75 -0.11
CA THR A 44 5.44 4.13 -0.23
C THR A 44 5.09 4.92 1.03
N GLY A 45 5.75 6.06 1.23
CA GLY A 45 5.56 6.96 2.36
C GLY A 45 6.66 6.82 3.42
N SER A 46 6.60 7.67 4.45
CA SER A 46 7.61 7.74 5.51
C SER A 46 7.77 6.44 6.31
N GLY A 47 6.70 5.67 6.47
CA GLY A 47 6.69 4.38 7.16
C GLY A 47 7.00 3.16 6.29
N MET A 48 7.35 3.34 4.99
CA MET A 48 7.43 2.23 4.04
C MET A 48 8.38 1.10 4.44
N MET A 49 9.52 1.41 5.07
CA MET A 49 10.50 0.36 5.44
C MET A 49 9.93 -0.63 6.47
N PHE A 50 9.06 -0.17 7.35
CA PHE A 50 8.38 -1.03 8.33
C PHE A 50 7.32 -1.91 7.66
N ALA A 51 6.56 -1.34 6.72
CA ALA A 51 5.58 -2.09 5.94
C ALA A 51 6.26 -3.16 5.06
N LEU A 52 7.34 -2.80 4.36
CA LEU A 52 8.11 -3.72 3.52
C LEU A 52 8.68 -4.89 4.33
N GLY A 53 9.20 -4.65 5.54
CA GLY A 53 9.71 -5.73 6.38
C GLY A 53 8.65 -6.79 6.74
N VAL A 54 7.41 -6.36 6.98
CA VAL A 54 6.28 -7.29 7.24
C VAL A 54 5.87 -8.01 5.95
N LEU A 55 5.77 -7.28 4.84
CA LEU A 55 5.41 -7.84 3.54
C LEU A 55 6.44 -8.88 3.07
N GLU A 56 7.73 -8.60 3.20
CA GLU A 56 8.80 -9.52 2.83
C GLU A 56 8.80 -10.80 3.67
N ALA A 57 8.45 -10.70 4.94
CA ALA A 57 8.43 -11.84 5.86
C ALA A 57 7.25 -12.79 5.64
N GLU A 58 6.08 -12.26 5.26
CA GLU A 58 4.81 -12.99 5.32
C GLU A 58 4.09 -13.15 3.96
N TYR A 59 4.47 -12.36 2.95
CA TYR A 59 3.87 -12.47 1.61
C TYR A 59 4.17 -13.83 0.97
N ASN A 60 3.14 -14.41 0.35
CA ASN A 60 3.27 -15.52 -0.58
C ASN A 60 2.24 -15.41 -1.70
N GLU A 61 2.47 -16.09 -2.82
CA GLU A 61 1.63 -16.00 -4.02
C GLU A 61 0.24 -16.64 -3.87
N ASN A 62 0.01 -17.42 -2.81
CA ASN A 62 -1.21 -18.20 -2.60
C ASN A 62 -2.10 -17.63 -1.48
N LEU A 63 -1.94 -16.35 -1.14
CA LEU A 63 -2.80 -15.69 -0.14
C LEU A 63 -4.24 -15.61 -0.65
N SER A 64 -5.18 -16.01 0.19
CA SER A 64 -6.59 -15.67 0.01
C SER A 64 -6.80 -14.16 0.20
N LEU A 65 -7.95 -13.65 -0.26
CA LEU A 65 -8.29 -12.23 -0.11
C LEU A 65 -8.24 -11.77 1.35
N GLU A 66 -8.78 -12.55 2.28
CA GLU A 66 -8.76 -12.20 3.70
C GLU A 66 -7.35 -12.24 4.29
N GLU A 67 -6.52 -13.22 3.93
CA GLU A 67 -5.13 -13.27 4.37
C GLU A 67 -4.32 -12.09 3.81
N ALA A 68 -4.58 -11.68 2.56
CA ALA A 68 -3.95 -10.50 1.96
C ALA A 68 -4.38 -9.20 2.66
N LYS A 69 -5.67 -9.07 3.02
CA LYS A 69 -6.18 -7.94 3.81
C LYS A 69 -5.56 -7.89 5.20
N ASP A 70 -5.44 -9.04 5.86
CA ASP A 70 -4.82 -9.16 7.18
C ASP A 70 -3.34 -8.79 7.14
N LEU A 71 -2.61 -9.27 6.13
CA LEU A 71 -1.20 -8.92 5.91
C LEU A 71 -1.04 -7.42 5.66
N ALA A 72 -1.86 -6.83 4.79
CA ALA A 72 -1.84 -5.39 4.52
C ALA A 72 -2.12 -4.57 5.79
N ARG A 73 -3.14 -4.98 6.58
CA ARG A 73 -3.45 -4.35 7.87
C ARG A 73 -2.24 -4.38 8.81
N LYS A 74 -1.58 -5.55 8.93
CA LYS A 74 -0.41 -5.73 9.80
C LYS A 74 0.78 -4.87 9.36
N ALA A 75 1.03 -4.80 8.05
CA ALA A 75 2.11 -3.99 7.50
C ALA A 75 1.92 -2.50 7.79
N ILE A 76 0.71 -1.98 7.53
CA ILE A 76 0.38 -0.56 7.79
C ILE A 76 0.34 -0.27 9.29
N TYR A 77 -0.22 -1.15 10.10
CA TYR A 77 -0.24 -0.98 11.56
C TYR A 77 1.18 -0.90 12.13
N THR A 78 2.09 -1.74 11.64
CA THR A 78 3.51 -1.71 12.05
C THR A 78 4.18 -0.40 11.65
N ALA A 79 3.88 0.13 10.46
CA ALA A 79 4.34 1.44 10.02
C ALA A 79 3.81 2.56 10.93
N ILE A 80 2.51 2.59 11.24
CA ILE A 80 1.88 3.59 12.12
C ILE A 80 2.49 3.58 13.53
N GLN A 81 2.78 2.41 14.09
CA GLN A 81 3.39 2.28 15.43
C GLN A 81 4.82 2.84 15.49
N ARG A 82 5.51 2.98 14.36
CA ARG A 82 6.94 3.36 14.31
C ARG A 82 7.19 4.69 13.62
N ASP A 83 6.23 5.20 12.86
CA ASP A 83 6.28 6.47 12.16
C ASP A 83 5.22 7.45 12.68
N MET A 84 5.66 8.46 13.43
CA MET A 84 4.77 9.48 14.02
C MET A 84 4.06 10.35 12.97
N ALA A 85 4.51 10.35 11.71
CA ALA A 85 3.84 11.06 10.62
C ALA A 85 2.67 10.27 10.01
N SER A 86 2.50 9.00 10.38
CA SER A 86 1.43 8.10 9.92
C SER A 86 0.36 7.94 11.02
N GLY A 87 -0.94 7.89 10.66
CA GLY A 87 -2.02 7.78 11.66
C GLY A 87 -3.45 7.88 11.09
N ASP A 88 -4.43 8.07 11.98
CA ASP A 88 -5.88 8.27 11.73
C ASP A 88 -6.70 7.04 11.26
N GLY A 89 -6.04 5.93 10.93
CA GLY A 89 -6.69 4.66 10.62
C GLY A 89 -6.06 3.96 9.43
N ILE A 90 -6.69 2.87 9.00
CA ILE A 90 -6.31 2.10 7.82
C ILE A 90 -7.54 1.98 6.93
N GLU A 91 -7.46 2.48 5.70
CA GLU A 91 -8.45 2.16 4.65
C GLU A 91 -7.87 1.03 3.79
N ILE A 92 -8.59 -0.09 3.73
CA ILE A 92 -8.27 -1.21 2.84
C ILE A 92 -9.24 -1.16 1.67
N VAL A 93 -8.68 -1.11 0.45
CA VAL A 93 -9.45 -1.17 -0.79
C VAL A 93 -9.11 -2.48 -1.49
N SER A 94 -10.12 -3.33 -1.69
CA SER A 94 -9.97 -4.62 -2.36
C SER A 94 -10.58 -4.55 -3.75
N ILE A 95 -9.81 -4.92 -4.77
CA ILE A 95 -10.27 -4.98 -6.17
C ILE A 95 -10.40 -6.45 -6.54
N THR A 96 -11.61 -6.87 -6.91
CA THR A 96 -11.92 -8.26 -7.28
C THR A 96 -12.74 -8.28 -8.58
N ASP A 97 -12.98 -9.47 -9.13
CA ASP A 97 -13.88 -9.64 -10.27
C ASP A 97 -15.31 -9.20 -10.00
N LYS A 98 -15.71 -9.16 -8.73
CA LYS A 98 -17.04 -8.71 -8.30
C LYS A 98 -17.14 -7.19 -8.17
N GLY A 99 -16.02 -6.48 -8.27
CA GLY A 99 -15.92 -5.04 -8.09
C GLY A 99 -14.97 -4.64 -6.97
N ILE A 100 -15.18 -3.43 -6.45
CA ILE A 100 -14.32 -2.78 -5.46
C ILE A 100 -15.03 -2.78 -4.11
N ASP A 101 -14.35 -3.26 -3.08
CA ASP A 101 -14.77 -3.21 -1.68
C ASP A 101 -13.87 -2.27 -0.86
N ARG A 102 -14.42 -1.64 0.17
CA ARG A 102 -13.68 -0.69 1.03
C ARG A 102 -13.99 -0.92 2.50
N GLU A 103 -12.95 -1.07 3.29
CA GLU A 103 -13.02 -1.25 4.73
C GLU A 103 -12.21 -0.16 5.44
N LEU A 104 -12.85 0.59 6.35
CA LEU A 104 -12.18 1.58 7.18
C LEU A 104 -11.98 1.04 8.59
N ILE A 105 -10.72 0.94 9.01
CA ILE A 105 -10.32 0.49 10.34
C ILE A 105 -9.82 1.70 11.12
N LYS A 106 -10.55 2.08 12.16
CA LYS A 106 -10.11 3.15 13.07
C LYS A 106 -9.12 2.58 14.07
N ILE A 107 -7.94 3.19 14.16
CA ILE A 107 -6.97 2.86 15.20
C ILE A 107 -7.27 3.76 16.41
N SER A 108 -8.00 3.24 17.39
CA SER A 108 -8.21 3.95 18.65
C SER A 108 -6.97 3.83 19.54
N ASN A 109 -6.53 4.95 20.13
CA ASN A 109 -5.38 5.10 21.03
C ASN A 109 -5.43 4.28 22.36
N SER A 110 -6.18 3.17 22.43
CA SER A 110 -6.25 2.30 23.60
C SER A 110 -5.16 1.21 23.63
N GLU A 111 -4.47 0.94 22.53
CA GLU A 111 -3.41 -0.08 22.47
C GLU A 111 -2.00 0.48 22.76
N SER A 112 -1.86 1.81 22.91
CA SER A 112 -0.58 2.47 23.21
C SER A 112 -0.22 2.51 24.72
N LYS A 113 -0.95 1.78 25.58
CA LYS A 113 -0.81 1.87 27.05
C LYS A 113 -0.39 0.60 27.79
N THR A 114 0.02 -0.46 27.12
CA THR A 114 0.65 -1.60 27.81
C THR A 114 2.08 -1.79 27.32
N SER A 115 2.96 -0.91 27.81
CA SER A 115 4.37 -1.22 28.08
C SER A 115 4.52 -1.65 29.53
#